data_AF-A0A973LEG3-F1
#
_entry.id   AF-A0A973LEG3-F1
#
_cell.length_a   1.000
_cell.length_b   1.000
_cell.length_c   1.000
_cell.angle_alpha   90.00
_cell.angle_beta   90.00
_cell.angle_gamma   90.00
#
_symmetry.space_group_name_H-M   'P 1'
#
loop_
_entity.id
_entity.type
_entity.pdbx_description
1 polymer ?
#
loop_
_entity_poly.entity_id
_entity_poly.type
_entity_poly.pdbx_seq_one_letter_code
_entity_poly.pdbx_strand_id
1 'polypeptide(L)' 'MTTTMKVTTRNRDRLAAIAASELGGASLDSALEMLLFEHESFAALARLSPEQLAEMQAEAGEIAEADVAVRG' A
#
# COMPACT_ATOMS: atom_id res chain seq x y z
N MET A 1 -17.52 12.62 6.83
CA MET A 1 -18.32 12.10 7.95
C MET A 1 -17.45 11.10 8.69
N THR A 2 -17.22 11.27 9.98
CA THR A 2 -16.25 10.47 10.74
C THR A 2 -16.98 9.41 11.57
N THR A 3 -16.44 8.20 11.63
CA THR A 3 -16.98 7.10 12.44
C THR A 3 -15.91 6.61 13.41
N THR A 4 -16.29 5.81 14.42
CA THR A 4 -15.33 5.30 15.41
C THR A 4 -15.39 3.79 15.50
N MET A 5 -14.23 3.14 15.48
CA MET A 5 -14.06 1.73 15.84
C MET A 5 -13.12 1.61 17.04
N LYS A 6 -13.39 0.64 17.92
CA LYS A 6 -12.52 0.38 19.07
C LYS A 6 -11.28 -0.38 18.61
N VAL A 7 -10.11 0.12 19.01
CA VAL A 7 -8.81 -0.52 18.82
C VAL A 7 -8.04 -0.50 20.14
N THR A 8 -7.09 -1.42 20.30
CA THR A 8 -6.18 -1.36 21.45
C THR A 8 -5.25 -0.15 21.31
N THR A 9 -4.85 0.44 22.43
CA THR A 9 -3.87 1.53 22.47
C THR A 9 -2.58 1.15 21.73
N ARG A 10 -2.11 -0.09 21.96
CA ARG A 10 -0.94 -0.65 21.26
C ARG A 10 -1.08 -0.60 19.73
N ASN A 11 -2.23 -1.00 19.18
CA ASN A 11 -2.43 -1.01 17.72
C ASN A 11 -2.54 0.40 17.16
N ARG A 12 -3.25 1.30 17.86
CA ARG A 12 -3.33 2.71 17.50
C ARG A 12 -1.95 3.36 17.45
N ASP A 13 -1.13 3.15 18.49
CA ASP A 13 0.19 3.77 18.60
C ASP A 13 1.15 3.22 17.54
N ARG A 14 1.07 1.92 17.25
CA ARG A 14 1.84 1.31 16.17
C ARG A 14 1.46 1.90 14.80
N LEU A 15 0.16 2.09 14.55
CA LEU A 15 -0.30 2.68 13.30
C LEU A 15 0.10 4.16 13.18
N ALA A 16 0.02 4.91 14.29
CA ALA A 16 0.49 6.30 14.34
C ALA A 16 2.00 6.41 14.09
N ALA A 17 2.80 5.46 14.58
CA ALA A 17 4.23 5.42 14.32
C ALA A 17 4.53 5.19 12.83
N ILE A 18 3.86 4.23 12.19
CA ILE A 18 3.98 3.96 10.75
C ILE A 18 3.60 5.21 9.95
N ALA A 19 2.49 5.85 10.29
CA ALA A 19 2.05 7.08 9.64
C ALA A 19 3.10 8.21 9.72
N ALA A 20 3.79 8.32 10.86
CA ALA A 20 4.83 9.30 11.08
C ALA A 20 6.14 8.98 10.33
N SER A 21 6.59 7.72 10.32
CA SER A 21 7.90 7.34 9.80
C SER A 21 7.90 6.96 8.31
N GLU A 22 6.83 6.35 7.82
CA GLU A 22 6.78 5.73 6.49
C GLU A 22 5.89 6.51 5.54
N LEU A 23 4.88 7.21 6.06
CA LEU A 23 3.86 7.89 5.25
C LEU A 23 4.00 9.42 5.27
N GLY A 24 5.17 9.94 5.65
CA GLY A 24 5.47 11.37 5.62
C GLY A 24 4.69 12.21 6.64
N GLY A 25 4.28 11.63 7.77
CA GLY A 25 3.49 12.34 8.78
C GLY A 25 1.99 12.34 8.50
N ALA A 26 1.50 11.32 7.78
CA ALA A 26 0.08 11.18 7.45
C ALA A 26 -0.81 11.07 8.71
N SER A 27 -2.08 11.43 8.54
CA SER A 27 -3.08 11.22 9.59
C SER A 27 -3.34 9.73 9.82
N LEU A 28 -3.92 9.38 10.99
CA LEU A 28 -4.31 7.99 11.27
C LEU A 28 -5.34 7.47 10.25
N ASP A 29 -6.22 8.34 9.75
CA ASP A 29 -7.23 8.01 8.75
C ASP A 29 -6.58 7.67 7.40
N SER A 30 -5.63 8.50 6.97
CA SER A 30 -4.84 8.26 5.75
C SER A 30 -4.00 6.97 5.84
N ALA A 31 -3.48 6.65 7.03
CA ALA A 31 -2.80 5.37 7.25
C ALA A 31 -3.76 4.18 7.17
N LEU A 32 -5.01 4.33 7.61
CA LEU A 32 -6.06 3.31 7.44
C LEU A 32 -6.44 3.15 5.97
N GLU A 33 -6.61 4.24 5.22
CA GLU A 33 -6.91 4.19 3.78
C GLU A 33 -5.84 3.42 3.01
N MET A 34 -4.56 3.66 3.31
CA MET A 34 -3.46 2.95 2.67
C MET A 34 -3.44 1.46 3.03
N LEU A 35 -3.68 1.10 4.30
CA LEU A 35 -3.79 -0.30 4.68
C LEU A 35 -4.96 -1.01 3.99
N LEU A 36 -6.09 -0.32 3.79
CA LEU A 36 -7.22 -0.86 3.04
C LEU A 36 -6.86 -1.09 1.58
N PHE A 37 -6.21 -0.11 0.96
CA PHE A 37 -5.73 -0.22 -0.42
C PHE A 37 -4.74 -1.38 -0.60
N GLU A 38 -3.78 -1.53 0.32
CA GLU A 38 -2.82 -2.65 0.32
C GLU A 38 -3.55 -3.99 0.45
N HIS A 39 -4.49 -4.10 1.39
CA HIS A 39 -5.27 -5.32 1.59
C HIS A 39 -6.05 -5.70 0.33
N GLU A 40 -6.74 -4.73 -0.29
CA GLU A 40 -7.49 -4.93 -1.53
C GLU A 40 -6.58 -5.31 -2.70
N SER A 41 -5.41 -4.68 -2.78
CA SER A 41 -4.38 -4.98 -3.79
C SER A 41 -3.86 -6.41 -3.65
N PHE A 42 -3.49 -6.83 -2.44
CA PHE A 42 -3.06 -8.21 -2.19
C PHE A 42 -4.18 -9.22 -2.48
N ALA A 43 -5.43 -8.89 -2.12
CA ALA A 43 -6.57 -9.74 -2.43
C ALA A 43 -6.81 -9.83 -3.94
N ALA A 44 -6.56 -8.77 -4.71
CA ALA A 44 -6.63 -8.78 -6.17
C ALA A 44 -5.52 -9.64 -6.78
N LEU A 45 -4.27 -9.46 -6.32
CA LEU A 45 -3.13 -10.26 -6.78
C LEU A 45 -3.31 -11.75 -6.49
N ALA A 46 -3.87 -12.10 -5.33
CA ALA A 46 -4.13 -13.49 -4.97
C ALA A 46 -5.16 -14.21 -5.88
N ARG A 47 -5.92 -13.46 -6.69
CA ARG A 47 -6.89 -14.02 -7.65
C ARG A 47 -6.31 -14.22 -9.05
N LEU A 48 -5.11 -13.72 -9.32
CA LEU A 48 -4.48 -13.85 -10.63
C LEU A 48 -4.01 -15.28 -10.88
N SER A 49 -4.13 -15.75 -12.12
CA SER A 49 -3.44 -16.95 -12.56
C SER A 49 -1.91 -16.71 -12.63
N PRO A 50 -1.08 -17.76 -12.64
CA PRO A 50 0.36 -17.61 -12.82
C PRO A 50 0.75 -16.83 -14.09
N GLU A 51 0.01 -17.02 -15.18
CA GLU A 51 0.22 -16.33 -16.45
C GLU A 51 -0.11 -14.83 -16.34
N GLN A 52 -1.24 -14.49 -15.71
CA GLN A 52 -1.64 -13.09 -15.49
C GLN A 52 -0.69 -12.37 -14.52
N LEU A 53 -0.16 -13.08 -13.52
CA LEU A 53 0.83 -12.54 -12.60
C LEU A 53 2.16 -12.28 -13.34
N ALA A 54 2.58 -13.18 -14.23
CA ALA A 54 3.79 -13.01 -15.03
C ALA A 54 3.67 -11.83 -16.01
N GLU A 55 2.52 -11.67 -16.65
CA GLU A 55 2.21 -10.52 -17.53
C GLU A 55 2.29 -9.19 -16.76
N MET A 56 1.62 -9.11 -15.60
CA MET A 56 1.68 -7.92 -14.74
C MET A 56 3.10 -7.61 -14.26
N GLN A 57 3.90 -8.62 -13.93
CA GLN A 57 5.31 -8.43 -13.53
C GLN A 57 6.18 -7.94 -14.68
N ALA A 58 5.94 -8.41 -15.91
CA ALA A 58 6.64 -7.96 -17.09
C ALA A 58 6.32 -6.48 -17.38
N GLU A 59 5.05 -6.10 -17.38
CA GLU A 59 4.61 -4.71 -17.55
C GLU A 59 5.21 -3.79 -16.48
N ALA A 60 5.22 -4.21 -15.22
CA ALA A 60 5.83 -3.44 -14.13
C ALA A 60 7.35 -3.27 -14.31
N GLY A 61 8.04 -4.28 -14.85
CA GLY A 61 9.46 -4.23 -15.18
C GLY A 61 9.78 -3.19 -16.24
N GLU A 62 9.01 -3.15 -17.33
CA GLU A 62 9.20 -2.17 -18.42
C GLU A 62 9.04 -0.72 -17.93
N ILE A 63 8.09 -0.47 -17.01
CA ILE A 63 7.87 0.85 -16.41
C ILE A 63 9.05 1.24 -15.49
N ALA A 64 9.55 0.30 -14.68
CA ALA A 64 10.69 0.55 -13.80
C ALA A 64 11.97 0.89 -14.58
N GLU A 65 12.20 0.24 -15.72
CA GLU A 65 13.32 0.55 -16.61
C GLU A 65 13.18 1.95 -17.24
N ALA A 66 11.97 2.36 -17.60
CA ALA A 66 11.70 3.69 -18.13
C ALA A 66 11.95 4.82 -17.10
N ASP A 67 11.64 4.60 -15.82
CA ASP A 67 11.87 5.58 -14.75
C ASP A 67 13.35 5.78 -14.40
N VAL A 68 14.18 4.74 -14.54
CA VAL A 68 15.64 4.85 -14.38
C VAL A 68 16.26 5.70 -15.50
N ALA A 69 15.74 5.59 -16.73
CA ALA A 69 16.26 6.32 -17.88
C ALA A 69 15.99 7.85 -17.83
N VAL A 70 14.98 8.30 -17.09
CA VAL A 70 14.64 9.74 -16.94
C VAL A 70 15.50 10.45 -15.88
N ARG A 71 16.19 9.69 -15.00
CA ARG A 71 17.07 10.23 -13.94
C ARG A 71 18.57 10.06 -14.22
N GLY A 72 18.93 9.53 -15.41
CA GLY A 72 20.30 9.37 -15.89
C GLY A 72 20.82 10.59 -16.63
#